data_AF-A0A850BD34-F1
#
_entry.id   AF-A0A850BD34-F1
#
_cell.length_a   1.000
_cell.length_b   1.000
_cell.length_c   1.000
_cell.angle_alpha   90.00
_cell.angle_beta   90.00
_cell.angle_gamma   90.00
#
_symmetry.space_group_name_H-M   'P 1'
#
loop_
_entity.id
_entity.type
_entity.pdbx_description
1 polymer ?
#
loop_
_entity_poly.entity_id
_entity_poly.type
_entity_poly.pdbx_seq_one_letter_code
_entity_poly.pdbx_strand_id
1 'polypeptide(L)'
;MRNDRPNALTGAVLALALVLSACGKGEDKNAAAEAEKKAQEAAAAELKEPIALLSAYLPYLKPAETKDRYTPKRRPDEDRSTAYAAEEIRHVANSARQSIKGDSPVIKDLVTALQNVSTSCTGAEDPEAIGKCSDSVDKLNETLKKSESASQGGAVKFPRVGPESVTEQAKKEIAAFLKAKGPGDATKAYVAKRSDANVSPADLSSACQAAMDEAGSAAMQFEKAAEPIRLIAVTRKMSMESQCGLLNATETLHKDLKDCRKKAKTPDCKAVCGKAKARVDDGIPAAAFLPLEKDFAEICTDK
;
A
#
# COMPACT_ATOMS: atom_id res chain seq x y z
N MET A 1 -19.86 -3.25 7.75
CA MET A 1 -20.92 -4.11 7.22
C MET A 1 -20.36 -5.52 7.14
N ARG A 2 -20.71 -6.36 8.11
CA ARG A 2 -20.35 -7.78 8.11
C ARG A 2 -21.29 -8.47 7.13
N ASN A 3 -20.73 -9.06 6.08
CA ASN A 3 -21.50 -9.92 5.18
C ASN A 3 -21.68 -11.26 5.88
N ASP A 4 -22.86 -11.46 6.47
CA ASP A 4 -23.34 -12.76 6.92
C ASP A 4 -23.50 -13.64 5.68
N ARG A 5 -22.59 -14.61 5.50
CA ARG A 5 -22.79 -15.71 4.55
C ARG A 5 -23.75 -16.73 5.19
N PRO A 6 -24.79 -17.18 4.47
CA PRO A 6 -25.70 -18.18 5.01
C PRO A 6 -25.01 -19.55 5.07
N ASN A 7 -25.04 -20.14 6.27
CA ASN A 7 -24.79 -21.57 6.50
C ASN A 7 -25.87 -22.39 5.78
N ALA A 8 -25.49 -23.07 4.70
CA ALA A 8 -26.28 -24.17 4.15
C ALA A 8 -25.69 -25.49 4.68
N LEU A 9 -26.26 -25.97 5.78
CA LEU A 9 -26.20 -27.37 6.17
C LEU A 9 -27.06 -28.16 5.16
N THR A 10 -26.41 -28.95 4.31
CA THR A 10 -27.07 -30.07 3.63
C THR A 10 -26.28 -31.32 3.96
N GLY A 11 -26.86 -32.11 4.87
CA GLY A 11 -26.39 -33.44 5.20
C GLY A 11 -26.59 -34.38 4.01
N ALA A 12 -25.51 -35.05 3.65
CA ALA A 12 -25.56 -36.32 2.92
C ALA A 12 -24.63 -37.27 3.65
N VAL A 13 -25.21 -38.09 4.53
CA VAL A 13 -24.55 -39.26 5.11
C VAL A 13 -24.46 -40.29 3.98
N LEU A 14 -23.33 -40.34 3.29
CA LEU A 14 -22.98 -41.46 2.43
C LEU A 14 -22.09 -42.41 3.23
N ALA A 15 -22.72 -43.39 3.88
CA ALA A 15 -22.04 -44.54 4.43
C ALA A 15 -21.58 -45.42 3.26
N LEU A 16 -20.31 -45.29 2.86
CA LEU A 16 -19.68 -46.25 1.95
C LEU A 16 -18.81 -47.21 2.77
N ALA A 17 -19.27 -48.46 2.81
CA ALA A 17 -18.62 -49.57 3.49
C ALA A 17 -17.24 -49.84 2.86
N LEU A 18 -16.19 -49.69 3.66
CA LEU A 18 -14.85 -50.20 3.38
C LEU A 18 -14.77 -51.65 3.85
N VAL A 19 -14.94 -52.58 2.91
CA VAL A 19 -14.53 -53.97 3.08
C VAL A 19 -13.06 -54.09 2.69
N LEU A 20 -12.30 -54.73 3.58
CA LEU A 20 -10.87 -55.00 3.52
C LEU A 20 -10.41 -55.72 2.23
N SER A 21 -9.21 -55.40 1.77
CA SER A 21 -8.23 -56.43 1.39
C SER A 21 -6.81 -55.86 1.38
N ALA A 22 -6.00 -56.26 2.37
CA ALA A 22 -4.55 -56.24 2.26
C ALA A 22 -4.13 -57.35 1.29
N CYS A 23 -3.50 -56.99 0.17
CA CYS A 23 -2.64 -57.86 -0.64
C CYS A 23 -1.82 -56.98 -1.59
N GLY A 24 -0.50 -56.96 -1.40
CA GLY A 24 0.42 -56.11 -2.14
C GLY A 24 0.35 -56.29 -3.66
N LYS A 25 0.27 -55.18 -4.38
CA LYS A 25 0.49 -55.06 -5.83
C LYS A 25 0.96 -53.64 -6.07
N GLY A 26 2.07 -53.50 -6.80
CA GLY A 26 2.80 -52.26 -6.96
C GLY A 26 1.89 -51.09 -7.32
N GLU A 27 2.10 -49.95 -6.65
CA GLU A 27 1.51 -48.69 -7.06
C GLU A 27 1.77 -48.53 -8.56
N ASP A 28 0.68 -48.49 -9.32
CA ASP A 28 0.75 -48.14 -10.73
C ASP A 28 1.26 -46.70 -10.78
N LYS A 29 2.56 -46.54 -11.04
CA LYS A 29 3.26 -45.25 -11.02
C LYS A 29 2.56 -44.21 -11.90
N ASN A 30 1.82 -44.67 -12.92
CA ASN A 30 1.01 -43.81 -13.78
C ASN A 30 -0.23 -43.24 -13.06
N ALA A 31 -0.90 -44.01 -12.21
CA ALA A 31 -2.06 -43.55 -11.45
C ALA A 31 -1.67 -42.53 -10.36
N ALA A 32 -0.56 -42.78 -9.66
CA ALA A 32 -0.02 -41.82 -8.68
C ALA A 32 0.43 -40.52 -9.35
N ALA A 33 1.08 -40.63 -10.51
CA ALA A 33 1.50 -39.50 -11.32
C ALA A 33 0.31 -38.64 -11.80
N GLU A 34 -0.76 -39.27 -12.29
CA GLU A 34 -1.96 -38.58 -12.74
C GLU A 34 -2.70 -37.88 -11.58
N ALA A 35 -2.78 -38.52 -10.42
CA ALA A 35 -3.38 -37.93 -9.22
C ALA A 35 -2.59 -36.70 -8.74
N GLU A 36 -1.26 -36.77 -8.74
CA GLU A 36 -0.41 -35.63 -8.39
C GLU A 36 -0.60 -34.47 -9.35
N LYS A 37 -0.62 -34.74 -10.67
CA LYS A 37 -0.87 -33.70 -11.67
C LYS A 37 -2.22 -33.01 -11.44
N LYS A 38 -3.30 -33.77 -11.21
CA LYS A 38 -4.62 -33.22 -10.90
C LYS A 38 -4.62 -32.35 -9.64
N ALA A 39 -3.90 -32.76 -8.59
CA ALA A 39 -3.75 -31.96 -7.38
C ALA A 39 -2.99 -30.65 -7.64
N GLN A 40 -1.94 -30.68 -8.45
CA GLN A 40 -1.19 -29.49 -8.84
C GLN A 40 -2.04 -28.55 -9.73
N GLU A 41 -2.82 -29.08 -10.67
CA GLU A 41 -3.75 -28.29 -11.49
C GLU A 41 -4.84 -27.63 -10.65
N ALA A 42 -5.38 -28.36 -9.67
CA ALA A 42 -6.33 -27.80 -8.71
C ALA A 42 -5.70 -26.68 -7.87
N ALA A 43 -4.49 -26.89 -7.34
CA ALA A 43 -3.77 -25.86 -6.59
C ALA A 43 -3.49 -24.61 -7.45
N ALA A 44 -3.08 -24.79 -8.72
CA ALA A 44 -2.87 -23.69 -9.64
C ALA A 44 -4.16 -22.90 -9.92
N ALA A 45 -5.32 -23.58 -10.01
CA ALA A 45 -6.61 -22.94 -10.15
C ALA A 45 -7.00 -22.13 -8.91
N GLU A 46 -6.85 -22.72 -7.71
CA GLU A 46 -7.12 -22.06 -6.42
C GLU A 46 -6.24 -20.83 -6.18
N LEU A 47 -5.03 -20.80 -6.76
CA LEU A 47 -4.10 -19.70 -6.62
C LEU A 47 -4.39 -18.50 -7.53
N LYS A 48 -5.24 -18.63 -8.55
CA LYS A 48 -5.44 -17.55 -9.55
C LYS A 48 -5.88 -16.23 -8.92
N GLU A 49 -6.95 -16.27 -8.13
CA GLU A 49 -7.51 -15.07 -7.50
C GLU A 49 -6.60 -14.54 -6.38
N PRO A 50 -6.08 -15.37 -5.45
CA PRO A 50 -5.12 -14.90 -4.45
C PRO A 50 -3.89 -14.24 -5.05
N ILE A 51 -3.26 -14.84 -6.07
CA ILE A 51 -2.07 -14.24 -6.69
C ILE A 51 -2.43 -12.93 -7.41
N ALA A 52 -3.62 -12.82 -8.00
CA ALA A 52 -4.09 -11.56 -8.58
C ALA A 52 -4.24 -10.46 -7.52
N LEU A 53 -4.79 -10.78 -6.35
CA LEU A 53 -4.93 -9.83 -5.24
C LEU A 53 -3.59 -9.45 -4.61
N LEU A 54 -2.70 -10.42 -4.37
CA LEU A 54 -1.34 -10.17 -3.91
C LEU A 54 -0.62 -9.21 -4.86
N SER A 55 -0.72 -9.47 -6.17
CA SER A 55 -0.13 -8.63 -7.21
C SER A 55 -0.74 -7.22 -7.24
N ALA A 56 -2.03 -7.09 -6.94
CA ALA A 56 -2.72 -5.81 -6.91
C ALA A 56 -2.30 -4.96 -5.68
N TYR A 57 -2.03 -5.59 -4.54
CA TYR A 57 -1.57 -4.90 -3.32
C TYR A 57 -0.07 -4.64 -3.26
N LEU A 58 0.75 -5.48 -3.91
CA LEU A 58 2.21 -5.43 -3.84
C LEU A 58 2.83 -4.04 -4.11
N PRO A 59 2.37 -3.23 -5.10
CA PRO A 59 2.91 -1.89 -5.33
C PRO A 59 2.76 -0.95 -4.13
N TYR A 60 1.85 -1.24 -3.20
CA TYR A 60 1.56 -0.40 -2.04
C TYR A 60 2.32 -0.83 -0.78
N LEU A 61 3.16 -1.87 -0.86
CA LEU A 61 4.12 -2.19 0.20
C LEU A 61 5.34 -1.26 0.21
N LYS A 62 5.63 -0.60 -0.91
CA LYS A 62 6.77 0.32 -1.01
C LYS A 62 6.21 1.73 -1.19
N PRO A 63 6.39 2.62 -0.20
CA PRO A 63 6.08 4.03 -0.40
C PRO A 63 6.85 4.53 -1.63
N ALA A 64 6.24 5.39 -2.45
CA ALA A 64 6.94 5.92 -3.61
C ALA A 64 8.21 6.64 -3.14
N GLU A 65 9.37 6.26 -3.68
CA GLU A 65 10.63 6.99 -3.47
C GLU A 65 10.47 8.38 -4.08
N THR A 66 10.33 9.39 -3.23
CA THR A 66 10.27 10.77 -3.69
C THR A 66 11.64 11.40 -3.52
N LYS A 67 12.35 11.60 -4.64
CA LYS A 67 13.58 12.41 -4.68
C LYS A 67 13.30 13.92 -4.58
N ASP A 68 12.03 14.30 -4.55
CA ASP A 68 11.59 15.68 -4.38
C ASP A 68 11.88 16.18 -2.95
N ARG A 69 12.83 17.13 -2.84
CA ARG A 69 13.23 17.83 -1.60
C ARG A 69 12.03 18.38 -0.83
N TYR A 70 10.93 18.68 -1.51
CA TYR A 70 9.73 19.29 -0.94
C TYR A 70 8.66 18.29 -0.51
N THR A 71 8.95 16.99 -0.60
CA THR A 71 8.06 15.97 -0.04
C THR A 71 8.08 16.03 1.48
N PRO A 72 6.91 16.02 2.14
CA PRO A 72 6.84 15.94 3.60
C PRO A 72 7.65 14.75 4.14
N LYS A 73 8.50 15.02 5.14
CA LYS A 73 9.32 13.98 5.80
C LYS A 73 8.47 12.91 6.49
N ARG A 74 7.29 13.29 6.99
CA ARG A 74 6.33 12.38 7.63
C ARG A 74 5.12 12.24 6.72
N ARG A 75 4.77 11.00 6.35
CA ARG A 75 3.61 10.68 5.51
C ARG A 75 2.74 9.62 6.19
N PRO A 76 2.07 9.98 7.30
CA PRO A 76 1.28 9.02 8.08
C PRO A 76 0.13 8.40 7.26
N ASP A 77 -0.34 9.09 6.23
CA ASP A 77 -1.31 8.59 5.25
C ASP A 77 -0.73 7.45 4.42
N GLU A 78 0.53 7.59 4.00
CA GLU A 78 1.24 6.54 3.28
C GLU A 78 1.59 5.36 4.19
N ASP A 79 2.16 5.62 5.38
CA ASP A 79 2.50 4.58 6.35
C ASP A 79 1.28 3.71 6.68
N ARG A 80 0.14 4.34 6.94
CA ARG A 80 -1.11 3.63 7.23
C ARG A 80 -1.61 2.81 6.04
N SER A 81 -1.51 3.35 4.83
CA SER A 81 -1.92 2.63 3.63
C SER A 81 -1.02 1.44 3.31
N THR A 82 0.27 1.55 3.62
CA THR A 82 1.28 0.49 3.47
C THR A 82 1.00 -0.63 4.47
N ALA A 83 0.74 -0.28 5.73
CA ALA A 83 0.36 -1.25 6.76
C ALA A 83 -0.90 -2.03 6.38
N TYR A 84 -1.90 -1.34 5.81
CA TYR A 84 -3.10 -2.00 5.32
C TYR A 84 -2.83 -2.96 4.15
N ALA A 85 -2.04 -2.54 3.15
CA ALA A 85 -1.70 -3.40 2.02
C ALA A 85 -0.97 -4.68 2.46
N ALA A 86 -0.07 -4.58 3.45
CA ALA A 86 0.60 -5.73 4.04
C ALA A 86 -0.38 -6.67 4.76
N GLU A 87 -1.34 -6.13 5.49
CA GLU A 87 -2.36 -6.91 6.18
C GLU A 87 -3.30 -7.64 5.21
N GLU A 88 -3.69 -6.99 4.11
CA GLU A 88 -4.47 -7.64 3.04
C GLU A 88 -3.67 -8.76 2.36
N ILE A 89 -2.38 -8.52 2.07
CA ILE A 89 -1.46 -9.56 1.57
C ILE A 89 -1.39 -10.74 2.53
N ARG A 90 -1.28 -10.47 3.84
CA ARG A 90 -1.28 -11.47 4.90
C ARG A 90 -2.54 -12.33 4.87
N HIS A 91 -3.71 -11.68 4.81
CA HIS A 91 -5.00 -12.34 4.77
C HIS A 91 -5.19 -13.20 3.52
N VAL A 92 -4.87 -12.66 2.35
CA VAL A 92 -4.95 -13.37 1.07
C VAL A 92 -4.04 -14.60 1.06
N ALA A 93 -2.77 -14.45 1.50
CA ALA A 93 -1.83 -15.56 1.57
C ALA A 93 -2.30 -16.66 2.53
N ASN A 94 -2.80 -16.31 3.72
CA ASN A 94 -3.32 -17.31 4.65
C ASN A 94 -4.59 -17.99 4.12
N SER A 95 -5.48 -17.26 3.46
CA SER A 95 -6.68 -17.83 2.84
C SER A 95 -6.32 -18.86 1.75
N ALA A 96 -5.40 -18.49 0.84
CA ALA A 96 -4.90 -19.39 -0.19
C ALA A 96 -4.22 -20.64 0.39
N ARG A 97 -3.44 -20.47 1.46
CA ARG A 97 -2.81 -21.60 2.17
C ARG A 97 -3.84 -22.60 2.70
N GLN A 98 -4.98 -22.12 3.19
CA GLN A 98 -6.04 -22.96 3.75
C GLN A 98 -6.89 -23.66 2.68
N SER A 99 -7.02 -23.06 1.49
CA SER A 99 -7.81 -23.61 0.38
C SER A 99 -7.09 -24.73 -0.37
N ILE A 100 -5.77 -24.62 -0.57
CA ILE A 100 -4.98 -25.65 -1.26
C ILE A 100 -5.02 -26.98 -0.48
N LYS A 101 -5.31 -28.07 -1.20
CA LYS A 101 -5.31 -29.45 -0.68
C LYS A 101 -4.28 -30.30 -1.42
N GLY A 102 -3.67 -31.24 -0.71
CA GLY A 102 -2.75 -32.22 -1.28
C GLY A 102 -1.41 -32.27 -0.53
N ASP A 103 -0.70 -33.38 -0.71
CA ASP A 103 0.51 -33.71 0.06
C ASP A 103 1.77 -33.86 -0.81
N SER A 104 1.69 -33.53 -2.10
CA SER A 104 2.86 -33.60 -2.98
C SER A 104 3.94 -32.61 -2.54
N PRO A 105 5.23 -32.90 -2.82
CA PRO A 105 6.33 -31.98 -2.47
C PRO A 105 6.09 -30.56 -3.01
N VAL A 106 5.62 -30.44 -4.27
CA VAL A 106 5.30 -29.16 -4.90
C VAL A 106 4.23 -28.39 -4.12
N ILE A 107 3.16 -29.06 -3.67
CA ILE A 107 2.08 -28.42 -2.91
C ILE A 107 2.58 -27.99 -1.53
N LYS A 108 3.38 -28.83 -0.85
CA LYS A 108 3.97 -28.49 0.46
C LYS A 108 4.87 -27.27 0.41
N ASP A 109 5.69 -27.14 -0.64
CA ASP A 109 6.54 -25.97 -0.85
C ASP A 109 5.71 -24.70 -1.06
N LEU A 110 4.61 -24.78 -1.82
CA LEU A 110 3.69 -23.66 -2.02
C LEU A 110 2.98 -23.24 -0.73
N VAL A 111 2.46 -24.21 0.03
CA VAL A 111 1.82 -23.97 1.35
C VAL A 111 2.81 -23.30 2.31
N THR A 112 4.07 -23.75 2.33
CA THR A 112 5.14 -23.17 3.15
C THR A 112 5.46 -21.74 2.70
N ALA A 113 5.54 -21.47 1.39
CA ALA A 113 5.77 -20.13 0.88
C ALA A 113 4.64 -19.16 1.24
N LEU A 114 3.38 -19.59 1.14
CA LEU A 114 2.22 -18.79 1.56
C LEU A 114 2.19 -18.55 3.07
N GLN A 115 2.58 -19.53 3.88
CA GLN A 115 2.74 -19.36 5.32
C GLN A 115 3.81 -18.32 5.66
N ASN A 116 4.93 -18.34 4.94
CA ASN A 116 5.99 -17.36 5.12
C ASN A 116 5.49 -15.95 4.80
N VAL A 117 4.75 -15.75 3.70
CA VAL A 117 4.10 -14.47 3.39
C VAL A 117 3.18 -14.03 4.53
N SER A 118 2.27 -14.91 4.96
CA SER A 118 1.36 -14.60 6.06
C SER A 118 2.07 -14.31 7.39
N THR A 119 3.27 -14.83 7.61
CA THR A 119 4.02 -14.58 8.85
C THR A 119 4.79 -13.27 8.75
N SER A 120 5.52 -13.09 7.66
CA SER A 120 6.37 -11.92 7.41
C SER A 120 5.59 -10.61 7.27
N CYS A 121 4.33 -10.67 6.83
CA CYS A 121 3.46 -9.49 6.73
C CYS A 121 2.73 -9.12 8.03
N THR A 122 3.02 -9.79 9.14
CA THR A 122 2.48 -9.41 10.46
C THR A 122 3.23 -8.21 11.02
N GLY A 123 2.53 -7.32 11.75
CA GLY A 123 3.18 -6.20 12.44
C GLY A 123 3.65 -5.08 11.51
N ALA A 124 2.93 -4.88 10.41
CA ALA A 124 3.22 -3.95 9.33
C ALA A 124 3.24 -2.43 9.70
N GLU A 125 3.16 -2.10 10.99
CA GLU A 125 3.43 -0.76 11.53
C GLU A 125 4.94 -0.48 11.64
N ASP A 126 5.78 -1.53 11.64
CA ASP A 126 7.24 -1.45 11.62
C ASP A 126 7.77 -1.45 10.16
N PRO A 127 8.54 -0.43 9.73
CA PRO A 127 9.16 -0.40 8.40
C PRO A 127 9.99 -1.65 8.06
N GLU A 128 10.65 -2.27 9.03
CA GLU A 128 11.40 -3.52 8.78
C GLU A 128 10.48 -4.70 8.44
N ALA A 129 9.28 -4.74 9.05
CA ALA A 129 8.29 -5.78 8.78
C ALA A 129 7.74 -5.65 7.35
N ILE A 130 7.56 -4.43 6.85
CA ILE A 130 7.17 -4.16 5.46
C ILE A 130 8.20 -4.70 4.47
N GLY A 131 9.49 -4.48 4.72
CA GLY A 131 10.56 -5.04 3.90
C GLY A 131 10.52 -6.57 3.86
N LYS A 132 10.40 -7.20 5.03
CA LYS A 132 10.27 -8.67 5.16
C LYS A 132 9.03 -9.20 4.42
N CYS A 133 7.91 -8.47 4.48
CA CYS A 133 6.69 -8.80 3.75
C CYS A 133 6.93 -8.81 2.24
N SER A 134 7.49 -7.73 1.68
CA SER A 134 7.83 -7.68 0.25
C SER A 134 8.75 -8.82 -0.18
N ASP A 135 9.84 -9.06 0.56
CA ASP A 135 10.80 -10.12 0.24
C ASP A 135 10.16 -11.52 0.27
N SER A 136 9.21 -11.73 1.18
CA SER A 136 8.48 -13.01 1.25
C SER A 136 7.56 -13.22 0.05
N VAL A 137 6.94 -12.16 -0.48
CA VAL A 137 6.11 -12.21 -1.69
C VAL A 137 6.97 -12.49 -2.93
N ASP A 138 8.17 -11.90 -3.01
CA ASP A 138 9.14 -12.20 -4.08
C ASP A 138 9.57 -13.67 -4.03
N LYS A 139 9.86 -14.20 -2.83
CA LYS A 139 10.17 -15.63 -2.64
C LYS A 139 9.00 -16.54 -3.00
N LEU A 140 7.76 -16.16 -2.71
CA LEU A 140 6.58 -16.89 -3.19
C LEU A 140 6.56 -16.95 -4.71
N ASN A 141 6.84 -15.84 -5.39
CA ASN A 141 6.94 -15.81 -6.85
C ASN A 141 8.04 -16.75 -7.37
N GLU A 142 9.19 -16.81 -6.72
CA GLU A 142 10.24 -17.78 -7.05
C GLU A 142 9.79 -19.23 -6.87
N THR A 143 9.11 -19.53 -5.75
CA THR A 143 8.56 -20.87 -5.49
C THR A 143 7.57 -21.28 -6.57
N LEU A 144 6.62 -20.41 -6.92
CA LEU A 144 5.68 -20.65 -8.03
C LEU A 144 6.40 -20.99 -9.33
N LYS A 145 7.57 -20.37 -9.58
CA LYS A 145 8.37 -20.60 -10.81
C LYS A 145 9.01 -21.97 -10.79
N LYS A 146 9.58 -22.34 -9.64
CA LYS A 146 10.20 -23.64 -9.41
C LYS A 146 9.15 -24.75 -9.49
N SER A 147 7.96 -24.52 -8.94
CA SER A 147 6.82 -25.45 -8.99
C SER A 147 6.35 -25.75 -10.41
N GLU A 148 6.36 -24.76 -11.33
CA GLU A 148 6.09 -25.03 -12.74
C GLU A 148 7.09 -26.04 -13.32
N SER A 149 8.40 -25.80 -13.13
CA SER A 149 9.46 -26.70 -13.64
C SER A 149 9.45 -28.09 -12.99
N ALA A 150 8.98 -28.19 -11.74
CA ALA A 150 8.89 -29.44 -11.00
C ALA A 150 7.60 -30.23 -11.29
N SER A 151 6.57 -29.60 -11.85
CA SER A 151 5.38 -30.31 -12.35
C SER A 151 5.78 -31.26 -13.48
N GLN A 152 5.10 -32.40 -13.63
CA GLN A 152 5.46 -33.44 -14.61
C GLN A 152 5.61 -32.87 -16.03
N GLY A 153 6.86 -32.66 -16.44
CA GLY A 153 7.21 -32.08 -17.75
C GLY A 153 6.84 -30.60 -17.92
N GLY A 154 6.62 -29.83 -16.85
CA GLY A 154 6.20 -28.43 -16.95
C GLY A 154 4.74 -28.22 -17.38
N ALA A 155 3.92 -29.28 -17.27
CA ALA A 155 2.54 -29.28 -17.75
C ALA A 155 1.60 -28.38 -16.94
N VAL A 156 1.91 -28.09 -15.67
CA VAL A 156 1.07 -27.25 -14.82
C VAL A 156 1.65 -25.83 -14.76
N LYS A 157 0.82 -24.85 -15.12
CA LYS A 157 1.16 -23.43 -15.08
C LYS A 157 0.58 -22.77 -13.84
N PHE A 158 1.46 -22.31 -12.97
CA PHE A 158 1.08 -21.55 -11.78
C PHE A 158 0.99 -20.05 -12.12
N PRO A 159 0.05 -19.30 -11.51
CA PRO A 159 0.01 -17.85 -11.66
C PRO A 159 1.29 -17.21 -11.09
N ARG A 160 1.78 -16.15 -11.73
CA ARG A 160 2.97 -15.40 -11.31
C ARG A 160 2.56 -14.22 -10.45
N VAL A 161 3.35 -13.84 -9.45
CA VAL A 161 3.12 -12.56 -8.77
C VAL A 161 3.74 -11.45 -9.64
N GLY A 162 2.91 -10.49 -10.04
CA GLY A 162 3.32 -9.40 -10.93
C GLY A 162 2.13 -8.64 -11.53
N PRO A 163 2.37 -7.45 -12.11
CA PRO A 163 1.31 -6.60 -12.68
C PRO A 163 0.49 -7.31 -13.78
N GLU A 164 1.09 -8.27 -14.49
CA GLU A 164 0.46 -9.10 -15.50
C GLU A 164 -0.65 -10.01 -14.96
N SER A 165 -0.61 -10.32 -13.66
CA SER A 165 -1.59 -11.20 -13.00
C SER A 165 -2.74 -10.46 -12.36
N VAL A 166 -2.74 -9.12 -12.41
CA VAL A 166 -3.82 -8.29 -11.84
C VAL A 166 -5.06 -8.40 -12.72
N THR A 167 -6.07 -9.12 -12.23
CA THR A 167 -7.36 -9.31 -12.91
C THR A 167 -8.32 -8.15 -12.67
N GLU A 168 -9.37 -8.05 -13.49
CA GLU A 168 -10.46 -7.09 -13.26
C GLU A 168 -11.17 -7.29 -11.92
N GLN A 169 -11.25 -8.54 -11.44
CA GLN A 169 -11.82 -8.83 -10.13
C GLN A 169 -10.92 -8.28 -9.02
N ALA A 170 -9.61 -8.51 -9.09
CA ALA A 170 -8.67 -7.96 -8.12
C ALA A 170 -8.71 -6.42 -8.11
N LYS A 171 -8.79 -5.76 -9.29
CA LYS A 171 -8.96 -4.29 -9.38
C LYS A 171 -10.24 -3.81 -8.68
N LYS A 172 -11.35 -4.52 -8.84
CA LYS A 172 -12.62 -4.19 -8.19
C LYS A 172 -12.52 -4.32 -6.67
N GLU A 173 -11.87 -5.37 -6.18
CA GLU A 173 -11.72 -5.60 -4.74
C GLU A 173 -10.87 -4.53 -4.06
N ILE A 174 -9.78 -4.09 -4.70
CA ILE A 174 -8.93 -3.04 -4.14
C ILE A 174 -9.44 -1.62 -4.39
N ALA A 175 -10.52 -1.44 -5.18
CA ALA A 175 -10.97 -0.12 -5.62
C ALA A 175 -11.32 0.82 -4.45
N ALA A 176 -11.95 0.31 -3.39
CA ALA A 176 -12.26 1.10 -2.20
C ALA A 176 -10.99 1.60 -1.50
N PHE A 177 -9.99 0.72 -1.37
CA PHE A 177 -8.67 1.08 -0.85
C PHE A 177 -7.98 2.14 -1.69
N LEU A 178 -7.94 1.97 -3.02
CA LEU A 178 -7.32 2.96 -3.93
C LEU A 178 -7.99 4.32 -3.82
N LYS A 179 -9.32 4.35 -3.74
CA LYS A 179 -10.08 5.59 -3.59
C LYS A 179 -9.82 6.27 -2.24
N ALA A 180 -9.74 5.49 -1.16
CA ALA A 180 -9.44 5.99 0.18
C ALA A 180 -8.01 6.52 0.30
N LYS A 181 -7.02 5.76 -0.19
CA LYS A 181 -5.59 6.13 -0.16
C LYS A 181 -5.27 7.32 -1.06
N GLY A 182 -5.86 7.38 -2.25
CA GLY A 182 -5.42 8.30 -3.30
C GLY A 182 -4.01 7.97 -3.83
N PRO A 183 -3.31 8.94 -4.44
CA PRO A 183 -3.76 10.30 -4.74
C PRO A 183 -4.84 10.30 -5.84
N GLY A 184 -5.83 11.19 -5.71
CA GLY A 184 -6.69 11.54 -6.84
C GLY A 184 -6.03 12.58 -7.73
N ASP A 185 -6.75 13.06 -8.74
CA ASP A 185 -6.19 13.94 -9.77
C ASP A 185 -5.81 15.31 -9.22
N ALA A 186 -6.57 15.86 -8.26
CA ALA A 186 -6.21 17.13 -7.62
C ALA A 186 -4.93 16.99 -6.79
N THR A 187 -4.79 15.88 -6.05
CA THR A 187 -3.58 15.59 -5.28
C THR A 187 -2.37 15.43 -6.21
N LYS A 188 -2.51 14.71 -7.34
CA LYS A 188 -1.42 14.59 -8.34
C LYS A 188 -1.03 15.94 -8.92
N ALA A 189 -2.01 16.79 -9.26
CA ALA A 189 -1.76 18.13 -9.79
C ALA A 189 -1.02 19.02 -8.78
N TYR A 190 -1.39 18.95 -7.50
CA TYR A 190 -0.66 19.64 -6.43
C TYR A 190 0.78 19.15 -6.30
N VAL A 191 1.01 17.83 -6.25
CA VAL A 191 2.35 17.25 -6.16
C VAL A 191 3.23 17.67 -7.34
N ALA A 192 2.69 17.70 -8.56
CA ALA A 192 3.43 18.15 -9.74
C ALA A 192 3.86 19.62 -9.67
N LYS A 193 3.00 20.50 -9.12
CA LYS A 193 3.30 21.94 -8.96
C LYS A 193 4.27 22.22 -7.81
N ARG A 194 4.29 21.38 -6.79
CA ARG A 194 5.04 21.59 -5.55
C ARG A 194 6.53 21.82 -5.78
N SER A 195 7.12 21.10 -6.72
CA SER A 195 8.55 21.16 -7.04
C SER A 195 8.89 22.18 -8.13
N ASP A 196 7.90 22.82 -8.76
CA ASP A 196 8.13 23.76 -9.85
C ASP A 196 8.36 25.17 -9.28
N ALA A 197 9.58 25.68 -9.44
CA ALA A 197 9.97 27.01 -8.99
C ALA A 197 9.30 28.15 -9.78
N ASN A 198 8.68 27.84 -10.94
CA ASN A 198 7.98 28.83 -11.76
C ASN A 198 6.50 28.98 -11.38
N VAL A 199 5.95 28.08 -10.54
CA VAL A 199 4.57 28.17 -10.07
C VAL A 199 4.46 29.31 -9.08
N SER A 200 3.44 30.16 -9.25
CA SER A 200 3.17 31.25 -8.30
C SER A 200 2.68 30.70 -6.96
N PRO A 201 2.93 31.38 -5.83
CA PRO A 201 2.37 30.98 -4.54
C PRO A 201 0.84 30.80 -4.58
N ALA A 202 0.12 31.68 -5.29
CA ALA A 202 -1.33 31.62 -5.42
C ALA A 202 -1.80 30.37 -6.17
N ASP A 203 -1.15 30.02 -7.29
CA ASP A 203 -1.48 28.82 -8.07
C ASP A 203 -1.19 27.53 -7.32
N LEU A 204 -0.17 27.54 -6.47
CA LEU A 204 0.18 26.42 -5.62
C LEU A 204 -0.80 26.29 -4.44
N SER A 205 -1.16 27.39 -3.78
CA SER A 205 -2.19 27.42 -2.73
C SER A 205 -3.53 26.91 -3.25
N SER A 206 -3.94 27.36 -4.44
CA SER A 206 -5.16 26.90 -5.11
C SER A 206 -5.13 25.39 -5.41
N ALA A 207 -3.99 24.87 -5.89
CA ALA A 207 -3.83 23.44 -6.13
C ALA A 207 -3.87 22.62 -4.83
N CYS A 208 -3.26 23.13 -3.75
CA CYS A 208 -3.31 22.47 -2.44
C CYS A 208 -4.74 22.40 -1.92
N GLN A 209 -5.49 23.51 -2.00
CA GLN A 209 -6.90 23.57 -1.58
C GLN A 209 -7.74 22.54 -2.34
N ALA A 210 -7.58 22.44 -3.67
CA ALA A 210 -8.28 21.44 -4.47
C ALA A 210 -7.93 19.99 -4.04
N ALA A 211 -6.66 19.72 -3.72
CA ALA A 211 -6.23 18.42 -3.20
C ALA A 211 -6.80 18.12 -1.80
N MET A 212 -6.92 19.13 -0.94
CA MET A 212 -7.56 19.03 0.37
C MET A 212 -9.06 18.75 0.24
N ASP A 213 -9.77 19.45 -0.66
CA ASP A 213 -11.19 19.24 -0.92
C ASP A 213 -11.47 17.82 -1.47
N GLU A 214 -10.59 17.32 -2.35
CA GLU A 214 -10.62 15.95 -2.85
C GLU A 214 -10.43 14.93 -1.72
N ALA A 215 -9.42 15.13 -0.86
CA ALA A 215 -9.19 14.25 0.29
C ALA A 215 -10.35 14.31 1.31
N GLY A 216 -10.93 15.49 1.52
CA GLY A 216 -12.12 15.69 2.34
C GLY A 216 -13.33 14.93 1.78
N SER A 217 -13.55 15.00 0.46
CA SER A 217 -14.61 14.27 -0.24
C SER A 217 -14.44 12.76 -0.10
N ALA A 218 -13.21 12.25 -0.23
CA ALA A 218 -12.92 10.84 0.00
C ALA A 218 -13.21 10.43 1.46
N ALA A 219 -12.78 11.23 2.44
CA ALA A 219 -13.06 10.96 3.85
C ALA A 219 -14.56 10.92 4.17
N MET A 220 -15.35 11.85 3.61
CA MET A 220 -16.82 11.85 3.75
C MET A 220 -17.44 10.60 3.11
N GLN A 221 -16.98 10.20 1.92
CA GLN A 221 -17.51 9.00 1.26
C GLN A 221 -17.29 7.72 2.09
N PHE A 222 -16.18 7.65 2.83
CA PHE A 222 -15.83 6.48 3.65
C PHE A 222 -16.16 6.65 5.14
N GLU A 223 -16.92 7.68 5.54
CA GLU A 223 -17.21 7.96 6.96
C GLU A 223 -17.89 6.79 7.68
N LYS A 224 -18.67 5.98 6.96
CA LYS A 224 -19.40 4.79 7.46
C LYS A 224 -18.73 3.46 7.06
N ALA A 225 -17.57 3.52 6.42
CA ALA A 225 -16.84 2.32 6.03
C ALA A 225 -16.30 1.59 7.27
N ALA A 226 -16.11 0.27 7.14
CA ALA A 226 -15.43 -0.49 8.18
C ALA A 226 -13.95 -0.07 8.26
N GLU A 227 -13.37 -0.22 9.44
CA GLU A 227 -11.92 -0.12 9.55
C GLU A 227 -11.23 -1.24 8.78
N PRO A 228 -10.05 -0.96 8.19
CA PRO A 228 -9.26 0.28 8.33
C PRO A 228 -9.45 1.31 7.19
N ILE A 229 -10.33 1.05 6.21
CA ILE A 229 -10.55 1.93 5.04
C ILE A 229 -10.95 3.36 5.47
N ARG A 230 -11.81 3.48 6.48
CA ARG A 230 -12.21 4.78 7.05
C ARG A 230 -11.00 5.56 7.57
N LEU A 231 -10.14 4.92 8.37
CA LEU A 231 -8.94 5.58 8.90
C LEU A 231 -7.93 5.97 7.83
N ILE A 232 -7.80 5.19 6.75
CA ILE A 232 -6.94 5.57 5.60
C ILE A 232 -7.44 6.89 5.00
N ALA A 233 -8.74 6.99 4.70
CA ALA A 233 -9.32 8.19 4.10
C ALA A 233 -9.21 9.42 5.03
N VAL A 234 -9.46 9.24 6.33
CA VAL A 234 -9.33 10.32 7.32
C VAL A 234 -7.86 10.77 7.46
N THR A 235 -6.92 9.83 7.50
CA THR A 235 -5.49 10.16 7.63
C THR A 235 -4.98 10.89 6.39
N ARG A 236 -5.44 10.50 5.19
CA ARG A 236 -5.18 11.24 3.94
C ARG A 236 -5.67 12.68 4.04
N LYS A 237 -6.91 12.89 4.50
CA LYS A 237 -7.48 14.23 4.72
C LYS A 237 -6.60 15.06 5.67
N MET A 238 -6.27 14.51 6.84
CA MET A 238 -5.44 15.20 7.83
C MET A 238 -4.04 15.53 7.30
N SER A 239 -3.43 14.63 6.52
CA SER A 239 -2.14 14.86 5.88
C SER A 239 -2.20 16.03 4.90
N MET A 240 -3.27 16.11 4.09
CA MET A 240 -3.48 17.24 3.17
C MET A 240 -3.79 18.55 3.90
N GLU A 241 -4.64 18.54 4.93
CA GLU A 241 -4.92 19.71 5.77
C GLU A 241 -3.64 20.26 6.41
N SER A 242 -2.79 19.38 6.93
CA SER A 242 -1.50 19.76 7.50
C SER A 242 -0.59 20.41 6.45
N GLN A 243 -0.46 19.81 5.26
CA GLN A 243 0.37 20.35 4.19
C GLN A 243 -0.13 21.71 3.70
N CYS A 244 -1.43 21.88 3.46
CA CYS A 244 -1.98 23.17 3.02
C CYS A 244 -1.94 24.23 4.12
N GLY A 245 -2.13 23.85 5.39
CA GLY A 245 -1.93 24.74 6.53
C GLY A 245 -0.48 25.22 6.64
N LEU A 246 0.50 24.35 6.41
CA LEU A 246 1.91 24.74 6.37
C LEU A 246 2.19 25.74 5.24
N LEU A 247 1.62 25.50 4.06
CA LEU A 247 1.77 26.35 2.89
C LEU A 247 1.18 27.75 3.09
N ASN A 248 -0.06 27.84 3.58
CA ASN A 248 -0.73 29.12 3.88
C ASN A 248 0.02 29.93 4.95
N ALA A 249 0.54 29.26 5.99
CA ALA A 249 1.36 29.90 7.00
C ALA A 249 2.69 30.42 6.43
N THR A 250 3.25 29.76 5.42
CA THR A 250 4.49 30.18 4.74
C THR A 250 4.26 31.45 3.92
N GLU A 251 3.14 31.55 3.20
CA GLU A 251 2.78 32.77 2.47
C GLU A 251 2.60 33.96 3.43
N THR A 252 1.99 33.73 4.59
CA THR A 252 1.83 34.76 5.63
C THR A 252 3.19 35.22 6.16
N LEU A 253 4.09 34.28 6.47
CA LEU A 253 5.43 34.58 6.95
C LEU A 253 6.27 35.38 5.94
N HIS A 254 6.11 35.14 4.64
CA HIS A 254 6.79 35.93 3.62
C HIS A 254 6.33 37.40 3.62
N LYS A 255 5.04 37.65 3.87
CA LYS A 255 4.50 39.02 4.04
C LYS A 255 5.04 39.66 5.32
N ASP A 256 5.01 38.93 6.44
CA ASP A 256 5.51 39.40 7.73
C ASP A 256 7.01 39.74 7.70
N LEU A 257 7.83 38.92 7.02
CA LEU A 257 9.27 39.18 6.84
C LEU A 257 9.52 40.49 6.07
N LYS A 258 8.73 40.77 5.03
CA LYS A 258 8.85 42.04 4.28
C LYS A 258 8.56 43.25 5.16
N ASP A 259 7.63 43.14 6.11
CA ASP A 259 7.36 44.21 7.07
C ASP A 259 8.47 44.31 8.13
N CYS A 260 8.98 43.17 8.58
CA CYS A 260 10.18 43.04 9.42
C CYS A 260 11.39 43.79 8.84
N ARG A 261 11.60 43.73 7.51
CA ARG A 261 12.70 44.45 6.83
C ARG A 261 12.67 45.95 7.14
N LYS A 262 11.49 46.54 7.30
CA LYS A 262 11.30 47.97 7.62
C LYS A 262 11.44 48.27 9.11
N LYS A 263 11.25 47.28 9.99
CA LYS A 263 11.22 47.44 11.47
C LYS A 263 12.01 46.34 12.20
N ALA A 264 13.22 46.03 11.72
CA ALA A 264 13.95 44.81 12.08
C ALA A 264 14.32 44.64 13.58
N LYS A 265 14.29 45.70 14.39
CA LYS A 265 14.69 45.67 15.81
C LYS A 265 13.53 45.47 16.79
N THR A 266 12.30 45.25 16.31
CA THR A 266 11.14 45.08 17.20
C THR A 266 11.06 43.65 17.76
N PRO A 267 10.48 43.46 18.96
CA PRO A 267 10.18 42.13 19.49
C PRO A 267 9.35 41.27 18.54
N ASP A 268 8.40 41.89 17.83
CA ASP A 268 7.58 41.23 16.81
C ASP A 268 8.44 40.64 15.70
N CYS A 269 9.47 41.37 15.27
CA CYS A 269 10.34 40.88 14.21
C CYS A 269 11.18 39.68 14.65
N LYS A 270 11.65 39.67 15.90
CA LYS A 270 12.34 38.50 16.48
C LYS A 270 11.44 37.25 16.48
N ALA A 271 10.15 37.41 16.79
CA ALA A 271 9.19 36.31 16.77
C ALA A 271 8.93 35.81 15.33
N VAL A 272 8.78 36.71 14.36
CA VAL A 272 8.63 36.38 12.93
C VAL A 272 9.86 35.63 12.41
N CYS A 273 11.07 36.12 12.70
CA CYS A 273 12.32 35.46 12.35
C CYS A 273 12.42 34.05 12.95
N GLY A 274 12.00 33.86 14.20
CA GLY A 274 11.95 32.53 14.83
C GLY A 274 11.00 31.57 14.10
N LYS A 275 9.81 32.05 13.71
CA LYS A 275 8.86 31.25 12.92
C LYS A 275 9.38 30.93 11.51
N ALA A 276 9.98 31.91 10.84
CA ALA A 276 10.58 31.73 9.52
C ALA A 276 11.72 30.70 9.57
N LYS A 277 12.60 30.78 10.58
CA LYS A 277 13.64 29.78 10.82
C LYS A 277 13.06 28.39 10.98
N ALA A 278 12.04 28.22 11.84
CA ALA A 278 11.39 26.93 12.02
C ALA A 278 10.83 26.37 10.70
N ARG A 279 10.24 27.22 9.84
CA ARG A 279 9.74 26.79 8.53
C ARG A 279 10.83 26.40 7.53
N VAL A 280 11.96 27.12 7.54
CA VAL A 280 13.13 26.75 6.74
C VAL A 280 13.71 25.41 7.24
N ASP A 281 13.87 25.26 8.56
CA ASP A 281 14.43 24.05 9.18
C ASP A 281 13.52 22.81 9.00
N ASP A 282 12.20 22.99 9.08
CA ASP A 282 11.22 21.93 8.81
C ASP A 282 11.24 21.48 7.34
N GLY A 283 11.81 22.31 6.46
CA GLY A 283 11.83 22.13 5.02
C GLY A 283 10.46 22.50 4.44
N ILE A 284 10.33 23.75 4.00
CA ILE A 284 9.10 24.24 3.38
C ILE A 284 8.71 23.27 2.27
N PRO A 285 7.46 22.78 2.22
CA PRO A 285 7.08 21.76 1.26
C PRO A 285 6.87 22.35 -0.14
N ALA A 286 7.60 23.38 -0.59
CA ALA A 286 7.43 23.91 -1.95
C ALA A 286 8.56 24.81 -2.46
N ALA A 287 8.89 24.63 -3.75
CA ALA A 287 9.89 25.41 -4.47
C ALA A 287 9.54 26.89 -4.59
N ALA A 288 8.24 27.21 -4.73
CA ALA A 288 7.74 28.58 -4.85
C ALA A 288 8.07 29.47 -3.63
N PHE A 289 8.45 28.87 -2.51
CA PHE A 289 8.84 29.57 -1.28
C PHE A 289 10.35 29.52 -1.00
N LEU A 290 11.18 29.06 -1.94
CA LEU A 290 12.63 29.23 -1.85
C LEU A 290 13.07 30.66 -1.53
N PRO A 291 12.40 31.73 -2.05
CA PRO A 291 12.73 33.10 -1.64
C PRO A 291 12.60 33.35 -0.13
N LEU A 292 11.82 32.56 0.63
CA LEU A 292 11.71 32.70 2.08
C LEU A 292 13.04 32.42 2.79
N GLU A 293 13.81 31.42 2.34
CA GLU A 293 15.12 31.10 2.92
C GLU A 293 16.09 32.28 2.72
N LYS A 294 16.05 32.88 1.53
CA LYS A 294 16.83 34.08 1.20
C LYS A 294 16.38 35.30 2.02
N ASP A 295 15.08 35.58 2.06
CA ASP A 295 14.51 36.69 2.83
C ASP A 295 14.83 36.54 4.32
N PHE A 296 14.73 35.33 4.85
CA PHE A 296 15.12 35.02 6.23
C PHE A 296 16.61 35.33 6.46
N ALA A 297 17.51 34.88 5.60
CA ALA A 297 18.94 35.18 5.74
C ALA A 297 19.21 36.70 5.71
N GLU A 298 18.69 37.40 4.70
CA GLU A 298 18.89 38.84 4.53
C GLU A 298 18.34 39.68 5.70
N ILE A 299 17.24 39.24 6.32
CA ILE A 299 16.48 40.05 7.29
C ILE A 299 16.80 39.66 8.73
N CYS A 300 17.03 38.37 8.97
CA CYS A 300 17.07 37.78 10.31
C CYS A 300 18.45 37.25 10.73
N THR A 301 19.41 37.09 9.81
CA THR A 301 20.77 36.61 10.15
C THR A 301 21.87 37.66 9.95
N ASP A 302 21.68 38.65 9.09
CA ASP A 302 22.66 39.73 8.82
C ASP A 302 22.59 40.91 9.82
N LYS A 303 22.00 40.74 11.01
CA LYS A 303 21.87 41.77 12.05
C LYS A 303 21.96 41.20 13.46
#